data_AF-A0AAD3NGX7-F1
#
_entry.id   AF-A0AAD3NGX7-F1
#
_cell.length_a   1.000
_cell.length_b   1.000
_cell.length_c   1.000
_cell.angle_alpha   90.00
_cell.angle_beta   90.00
_cell.angle_gamma   90.00
#
_symmetry.space_group_name_H-M   'P 1'
#
loop_
_entity.id
_entity.type
_entity.pdbx_description
1 polymer ?
#
loop_
_entity_poly.entity_id
_entity_poly.type
_entity_poly.pdbx_seq_one_letter_code
_entity_poly.pdbx_strand_id
1 'polypeptide(L)'
;MLTVPGYNLGGEGFNIVTMERKGAYVIDTETWKLENGTCRLYRNSYMNQEKQKVPVAVVDWRTLPKCSLTVSSIAYDSVETLVNDSTSSVSNDWKVGLNSS
;
A
#
# COMPACT_ATOMS: atom_id res chain seq x y z
N MET A 1 11.18 2.96 -19.53
CA MET A 1 11.36 3.64 -18.24
C MET A 1 10.38 3.02 -17.26
N LEU A 2 10.90 2.49 -16.14
CA LEU A 2 10.13 1.70 -15.17
C LEU A 2 9.24 2.59 -14.30
N THR A 3 8.16 2.02 -13.78
CA THR A 3 7.37 2.60 -12.68
C THR A 3 8.01 2.27 -11.33
N VAL A 4 7.67 3.06 -10.32
CA VAL A 4 8.13 2.80 -8.96
C VAL A 4 7.61 1.46 -8.41
N PRO A 5 8.39 0.73 -7.58
CA PRO A 5 7.93 -0.52 -6.96
C PRO A 5 6.62 -0.36 -6.19
N GLY A 6 5.74 -1.35 -6.32
CA GLY A 6 4.46 -1.42 -5.59
C GLY A 6 3.41 -0.40 -6.03
N TYR A 7 3.58 0.26 -7.18
CA TYR A 7 2.69 1.34 -7.65
C TYR A 7 1.21 0.97 -7.72
N ASN A 8 0.88 -0.31 -7.95
CA ASN A 8 -0.49 -0.81 -8.09
C ASN A 8 -1.11 -1.30 -6.78
N LEU A 9 -0.35 -1.40 -5.68
CA LEU A 9 -0.85 -1.91 -4.41
C LEU A 9 -1.85 -0.95 -3.75
N GLY A 10 -1.62 0.36 -3.85
CA GLY A 10 -2.47 1.38 -3.21
C GLY A 10 -3.83 1.60 -3.88
N GLY A 11 -4.08 0.98 -5.03
CA GLY A 11 -5.34 1.12 -5.79
C GLY A 11 -6.17 -0.16 -5.87
N GLU A 12 -5.69 -1.26 -5.31
CA GLU A 12 -6.38 -2.54 -5.33
C GLU A 12 -7.40 -2.65 -4.20
N GLY A 13 -8.59 -3.17 -4.52
CA GLY A 13 -9.61 -3.48 -3.54
C GLY A 13 -9.14 -4.50 -2.51
N PHE A 14 -9.56 -4.32 -1.26
CA PHE A 14 -9.16 -5.14 -0.13
C PHE A 14 -10.39 -5.55 0.68
N ASN A 15 -10.49 -6.82 1.02
CA ASN A 15 -11.53 -7.33 1.92
C ASN A 15 -11.03 -7.32 3.36
N ILE A 16 -11.54 -6.39 4.14
CA ILE A 16 -11.16 -6.20 5.55
C ILE A 16 -11.54 -7.37 6.45
N VAL A 17 -12.55 -8.17 6.08
CA VAL A 17 -13.00 -9.32 6.89
C VAL A 17 -12.10 -10.53 6.69
N THR A 18 -11.67 -10.79 5.45
CA THR A 18 -10.78 -11.92 5.13
C THR A 18 -9.30 -11.55 5.08
N MET A 19 -8.97 -10.25 5.16
CA MET A 19 -7.62 -9.71 4.99
C MET A 19 -7.00 -10.04 3.62
N GLU A 20 -7.83 -10.09 2.58
CA GLU A 20 -7.42 -10.50 1.22
C GLU A 20 -7.53 -9.38 0.19
N ARG A 21 -6.54 -9.32 -0.68
CA ARG A 21 -6.55 -8.49 -1.89
C ARG A 21 -7.53 -9.07 -2.93
N LYS A 22 -8.24 -8.20 -3.65
CA LYS A 22 -9.32 -8.61 -4.56
C LYS A 22 -8.93 -8.75 -6.03
N GLY A 23 -7.73 -8.31 -6.44
CA GLY A 23 -7.33 -8.27 -7.86
C GLY A 23 -8.11 -7.28 -8.71
N ALA A 24 -9.00 -6.48 -8.10
CA ALA A 24 -9.79 -5.45 -8.76
C ALA A 24 -9.25 -4.07 -8.35
N TYR A 25 -9.11 -3.15 -9.31
CA TYR A 25 -8.48 -1.85 -9.08
C TYR A 25 -9.52 -0.74 -9.15
N VAL A 26 -9.65 0.00 -8.05
CA VAL A 26 -10.62 1.09 -7.89
C VAL A 26 -10.00 2.48 -8.09
N ILE A 27 -8.66 2.55 -8.08
CA ILE A 27 -7.88 3.76 -8.37
C ILE A 27 -6.99 3.46 -9.58
N ASP A 28 -6.96 4.37 -10.55
CA ASP A 28 -6.04 4.29 -11.68
C ASP A 28 -4.60 4.57 -11.24
N THR A 29 -3.82 3.50 -11.13
CA THR A 29 -2.40 3.54 -10.84
C THR A 29 -1.53 3.32 -12.08
N GLU A 30 -2.11 3.25 -13.28
CA GLU A 30 -1.38 3.02 -14.53
C GLU A 30 -1.02 4.35 -15.22
N THR A 31 -1.90 5.34 -15.13
CA THR A 31 -1.66 6.65 -15.74
C THR A 31 -0.55 7.42 -15.02
N TRP A 32 0.55 7.71 -15.72
CA TRP A 32 1.70 8.46 -15.21
C TRP A 32 1.90 9.82 -15.92
N LYS A 33 1.20 10.06 -17.02
CA LYS A 33 1.30 11.29 -17.81
C LYS A 33 0.25 12.28 -17.32
N LEU A 34 0.69 13.51 -17.03
CA LEU A 34 -0.17 14.63 -16.66
C LEU A 34 -0.80 15.24 -17.91
N GLU A 35 -1.92 15.95 -17.74
CA GLU A 35 -2.67 16.59 -18.84
C GLU A 35 -1.80 17.56 -19.67
N ASN A 36 -0.88 18.27 -19.00
CA ASN A 36 0.08 19.17 -19.64
C ASN A 36 1.22 18.44 -20.40
N GLY A 37 1.15 17.11 -20.53
CA GLY A 37 2.12 16.29 -21.23
C GLY A 37 3.37 15.92 -20.41
N THR A 38 3.52 16.43 -19.20
CA THR A 38 4.65 16.14 -18.31
C THR A 38 4.41 14.88 -17.47
N CYS A 39 5.39 14.46 -16.67
CA CYS A 39 5.23 13.36 -15.72
C CYS A 39 6.07 13.59 -14.46
N ARG A 40 5.69 12.92 -13.37
CA ARG A 40 6.46 12.93 -12.12
C ARG A 40 7.45 11.77 -12.11
N LEU A 41 8.70 12.09 -11.80
CA LEU A 41 9.79 11.13 -11.70
C LEU A 41 10.38 11.15 -10.30
N TYR A 42 10.66 9.96 -9.78
CA TYR A 42 11.43 9.77 -8.56
C TYR A 42 12.78 9.14 -8.86
N ARG A 43 13.85 9.60 -8.19
CA ARG A 43 15.19 9.01 -8.32
C ARG A 43 15.39 7.96 -7.20
N ASN A 44 15.34 6.69 -7.56
CA ASN A 44 15.41 5.61 -6.59
C ASN A 44 16.85 5.23 -6.24
N SER A 45 17.35 5.73 -5.11
CA SER A 45 18.70 5.42 -4.60
C SER A 45 18.94 3.94 -4.31
N TYR A 46 17.89 3.14 -4.14
CA TYR A 46 17.96 1.70 -3.87
C TYR A 46 17.92 0.83 -5.12
N MET A 47 17.71 1.43 -6.30
CA MET A 47 17.71 0.73 -7.58
C MET A 47 18.62 1.47 -8.55
N ASN A 48 19.93 1.47 -8.28
CA ASN A 48 20.95 2.08 -9.16
C ASN A 48 20.71 3.55 -9.51
N GLN A 49 20.03 4.30 -8.64
CA GLN A 49 19.65 5.69 -8.90
C GLN A 49 18.77 5.89 -10.14
N GLU A 50 18.05 4.83 -10.56
CA GLU A 50 17.10 4.85 -11.66
C GLU A 50 16.04 5.93 -11.48
N LYS A 51 15.72 6.65 -12.55
CA LYS A 51 14.55 7.54 -12.58
C LYS A 51 13.33 6.69 -12.91
N GLN A 52 12.39 6.63 -11.98
CA GLN A 52 11.18 5.83 -12.08
C GLN A 52 9.94 6.72 -12.13
N LYS A 53 8.95 6.33 -12.93
CA LYS A 53 7.69 7.05 -13.09
C LYS A 53 6.77 6.82 -11.89
N VAL A 54 6.09 7.87 -11.47
CA VAL A 54 5.07 7.83 -10.41
C VAL A 54 3.69 8.04 -11.04
N PRO A 55 2.71 7.16 -10.79
CA PRO A 55 1.35 7.35 -11.27
C PRO A 55 0.73 8.65 -10.75
N VAL A 56 -0.17 9.25 -11.53
CA VAL A 56 -0.81 10.54 -11.22
C VAL A 56 -1.56 10.48 -9.90
N ALA A 57 -2.24 9.36 -9.59
CA ALA A 57 -2.97 9.17 -8.35
C ALA A 57 -2.07 9.01 -7.10
N VAL A 58 -0.79 8.66 -7.27
CA VAL A 58 0.14 8.43 -6.16
C VAL A 58 0.85 9.72 -5.78
N VAL A 59 0.49 10.34 -4.65
CA VAL A 59 0.99 11.67 -4.28
C VAL A 59 2.26 11.66 -3.42
N ASP A 60 2.45 10.68 -2.55
CA ASP A 60 3.58 10.61 -1.60
C ASP A 60 4.36 9.29 -1.75
N TRP A 61 4.90 9.03 -2.94
CA TRP A 61 5.82 7.91 -3.12
C TRP A 61 7.19 8.26 -2.57
N ARG A 62 7.66 7.48 -1.59
CA ARG A 62 8.95 7.67 -0.95
C ARG A 62 9.55 6.35 -0.49
N THR A 63 10.88 6.28 -0.52
CA THR A 63 11.63 5.14 0.01
C THR A 63 11.80 5.29 1.52
N LEU A 64 11.35 4.32 2.30
CA LEU A 64 11.53 4.28 3.75
C LEU A 64 12.42 3.09 4.15
N PRO A 65 13.75 3.26 4.21
CA PRO A 65 14.66 2.20 4.65
C PRO A 65 14.53 1.99 6.17
N LYS A 66 13.64 1.10 6.60
CA LYS A 66 13.54 0.69 8.00
C LYS A 66 13.38 -0.83 8.05
N CYS A 67 14.50 -1.53 8.22
CA CYS A 67 14.49 -2.96 8.48
C CYS A 67 15.44 -3.25 9.64
N SER A 68 14.93 -3.91 10.67
CA SER A 68 15.73 -4.55 11.71
C SER A 68 15.33 -6.01 11.72
N LEU A 69 16.29 -6.89 11.46
CA LEU A 69 16.05 -8.34 11.43
C LEU A 69 15.83 -8.81 12.88
N THR A 70 14.55 -8.88 13.26
CA THR A 70 14.10 -9.32 14.58
C THR A 70 13.11 -10.46 14.41
N VAL A 71 13.18 -11.43 15.31
CA VAL A 71 12.26 -12.57 15.34
C VAL A 71 11.45 -12.47 16.63
N SER A 72 10.13 -12.44 16.50
CA SER A 72 9.19 -12.45 17.62
C SER A 72 8.32 -13.70 17.57
N SER A 73 7.92 -14.20 18.74
CA SER A 73 6.95 -15.29 18.88
C SER A 73 5.85 -14.83 19.82
N ILE A 74 4.61 -15.12 19.46
CA ILE A 74 3.41 -14.76 20.21
C ILE A 74 2.53 -16.01 20.30
N ALA A 75 2.02 -16.31 21.49
CA ALA A 75 0.99 -17.31 21.71
C ALA A 75 -0.33 -16.59 22.01
N TYR A 76 -1.42 -17.02 21.36
CA TYR A 76 -2.76 -16.45 21.56
C TYR A 76 -3.63 -17.45 22.31
N ASP A 77 -4.35 -16.96 23.31
CA ASP A 77 -5.21 -17.78 24.17
C ASP A 77 -6.63 -17.91 23.60
N SER A 78 -6.96 -17.11 22.58
CA SER A 78 -8.25 -17.11 21.90
C SER A 78 -8.15 -16.69 20.43
N VAL A 79 -9.17 -17.06 19.65
CA VAL A 79 -9.34 -16.60 18.26
C VAL A 79 -9.56 -15.09 18.21
N GLU A 80 -10.28 -14.52 19.18
CA GLU A 80 -10.55 -13.09 19.25
C GLU A 80 -9.26 -12.28 19.39
N THR A 81 -8.35 -12.70 20.28
CA THR A 81 -7.04 -12.05 20.44
C THR A 81 -6.19 -12.12 19.19
N LEU A 82 -6.25 -13.22 18.44
CA LEU A 82 -5.56 -13.36 17.16
C LEU A 82 -6.13 -12.43 16.08
N VAL A 83 -7.46 -12.32 15.99
CA VAL A 83 -8.13 -11.43 15.02
C VAL A 83 -7.87 -9.96 15.35
N ASN A 84 -7.90 -9.58 16.63
CA ASN A 84 -7.59 -8.23 17.08
C ASN A 84 -6.13 -7.85 16.74
N ASP A 85 -5.19 -8.77 16.95
CA ASP A 85 -3.79 -8.55 16.57
C ASP A 85 -3.60 -8.47 15.05
N SER A 86 -4.25 -9.34 14.29
CA SER A 86 -4.21 -9.31 12.82
C SER A 86 -4.78 -8.01 12.25
N THR A 87 -5.89 -7.52 12.79
CA THR A 87 -6.54 -6.28 12.36
C THR A 87 -5.80 -5.02 12.82
N SER A 88 -4.93 -5.12 13.83
CA SER A 88 -4.07 -4.00 14.28
C SER A 88 -3.08 -3.52 13.21
N SER A 89 -2.82 -4.33 12.18
CA SER A 89 -2.02 -3.95 11.02
C SER A 89 -2.69 -2.85 10.15
N VAL A 90 -3.99 -2.62 10.34
CA VAL A 90 -4.73 -1.55 9.66
C VAL A 90 -4.61 -0.27 10.47
N SER A 91 -3.87 0.70 9.93
CA SER A 91 -3.51 1.92 10.66
C SER A 91 -4.59 3.00 10.71
N ASN A 92 -5.63 2.91 9.88
CA ASN A 92 -6.74 3.85 9.86
C ASN A 92 -8.01 3.25 10.49
N ASP A 93 -8.94 4.11 10.90
CA ASP A 93 -10.28 3.67 11.29
C ASP A 93 -11.11 3.35 10.03
N TRP A 94 -11.04 2.09 9.61
CA TRP A 94 -11.76 1.59 8.45
C TRP A 94 -13.28 1.50 8.66
N LYS A 95 -13.77 1.66 9.91
CA LYS A 95 -15.20 1.58 10.23
C LYS A 95 -15.93 2.91 10.01
N VAL A 96 -15.21 4.03 9.85
CA VAL A 96 -15.81 5.35 9.62
C VAL A 96 -16.72 5.31 8.40
N GLY A 97 -17.99 5.69 8.57
CA GLY A 97 -18.98 5.72 7.50
C GLY A 97 -19.62 4.37 7.17
N LEU A 98 -19.18 3.28 7.80
CA LEU A 98 -19.85 1.98 7.74
C LEU A 98 -20.88 1.89 8.87
N ASN A 99 -22.13 2.28 8.58
CA ASN A 99 -23.22 1.99 9.51
C ASN A 99 -23.62 0.52 9.35
N SER A 100 -23.55 -0.25 10.44
CA SER A 100 -24.35 -1.47 10.56
C SER A 100 -25.82 -1.04 10.62
N SER A 101 -26.55 -1.22 9.52
CA SER A 101 -28.01 -1.12 9.54
C SER A 101 -28.60 -2.25 10.38
#